data_AF-A0A6N6KLM6-F1
#
_entry.id   AF-A0A6N6KLM6-F1
#
_cell.length_a   1.000
_cell.length_b   1.000
_cell.length_c   1.000
_cell.angle_alpha   90.00
_cell.angle_beta   90.00
_cell.angle_gamma   90.00
#
_symmetry.space_group_name_H-M   'P 1'
#
loop_
_entity.id
_entity.type
_entity.pdbx_description
1 polymer ?
#
loop_
_entity_poly.entity_id
_entity_poly.type
_entity_poly.pdbx_seq_one_letter_code
_entity_poly.pdbx_strand_id
1 'polypeptide(L)'
;MKIALAYNEEDSQLIKKLETDLNPSGYSFVHFDFSKSKPEYLLYEALADYQWPILLFVSDRFLKSATSMTGMLQFFQKKEDQIYPILLPSEEGDMSTIPDIERVGGIIKYINYWQEHYLDLRKQKRELQLADEDSFNAHLKRIREISTEVGEFLRQLRASTYCNINEFKAEDYEIFLEFLDDTT
;
A
#
# COMPACT_ATOMS: atom_id res chain seq x y z
N MET A 1 -23.47 -2.03 0.81
CA MET A 1 -22.26 -1.22 1.09
C MET A 1 -21.18 -1.54 0.05
N LYS A 2 -20.35 -0.57 -0.35
CA LYS A 2 -19.22 -0.78 -1.26
C LYS A 2 -17.92 -0.75 -0.46
N ILE A 3 -17.08 -1.77 -0.52
CA ILE A 3 -15.80 -1.81 0.22
C ILE A 3 -14.67 -1.68 -0.79
N ALA A 4 -13.72 -0.79 -0.54
CA ALA A 4 -12.55 -0.66 -1.38
C ALA A 4 -11.53 -1.74 -1.02
N LEU A 5 -11.02 -2.46 -2.03
CA LEU A 5 -9.88 -3.35 -1.92
C LEU A 5 -8.69 -2.65 -2.59
N ALA A 6 -7.78 -2.10 -1.79
CA ALA A 6 -6.65 -1.30 -2.25
C ALA A 6 -5.34 -2.10 -2.13
N TYR A 7 -4.67 -2.38 -3.26
CA TYR A 7 -3.56 -3.33 -3.32
C TYR A 7 -2.65 -3.05 -4.53
N ASN A 8 -1.54 -3.78 -4.66
CA ASN A 8 -0.68 -3.79 -5.85
C ASN A 8 -1.06 -4.97 -6.77
N GLU A 9 -1.12 -4.78 -8.09
CA GLU A 9 -1.39 -5.80 -9.12
C GLU A 9 -0.79 -7.19 -8.85
N GLU A 10 0.43 -7.25 -8.31
CA GLU A 10 1.10 -8.51 -7.97
C GLU A 10 0.33 -9.35 -6.94
N ASP A 11 -0.47 -8.72 -6.09
CA ASP A 11 -1.29 -9.35 -5.05
C ASP A 11 -2.71 -9.69 -5.55
N SER A 12 -3.07 -9.31 -6.79
CA SER A 12 -4.44 -9.39 -7.32
C SER A 12 -5.08 -10.78 -7.26
N GLN A 13 -4.29 -11.84 -7.43
CA GLN A 13 -4.80 -13.21 -7.36
C GLN A 13 -5.23 -13.58 -5.93
N LEU A 14 -4.45 -13.19 -4.93
CA LEU A 14 -4.78 -13.41 -3.52
C LEU A 14 -6.01 -12.58 -3.13
N ILE A 15 -6.09 -11.32 -3.59
CA ILE A 15 -7.25 -10.45 -3.31
C ILE A 15 -8.54 -11.01 -3.89
N LYS A 16 -8.52 -11.55 -5.12
CA LYS A 16 -9.71 -12.18 -5.72
C LYS A 16 -10.17 -13.45 -4.98
N LYS A 17 -9.22 -14.22 -4.42
CA LYS A 17 -9.54 -15.36 -3.56
C LYS A 17 -10.25 -14.88 -2.29
N LEU A 18 -9.68 -13.88 -1.60
CA LEU A 18 -10.29 -13.26 -0.42
C LEU A 18 -11.67 -12.69 -0.70
N GLU A 19 -11.83 -11.97 -1.81
CA GLU A 19 -13.13 -11.43 -2.24
C GLU A 19 -14.17 -12.56 -2.41
N THR A 20 -13.77 -13.69 -3.00
CA THR A 20 -14.66 -14.85 -3.16
C THR A 20 -15.10 -15.43 -1.81
N ASP A 21 -14.17 -15.51 -0.86
CA ASP A 21 -14.44 -15.99 0.49
C ASP A 21 -15.37 -15.03 1.27
N LEU A 22 -15.21 -13.72 1.05
CA LEU A 22 -16.01 -12.67 1.68
C LEU A 22 -17.38 -12.46 1.00
N ASN A 23 -17.55 -12.85 -0.26
CA ASN A 23 -18.76 -12.61 -1.07
C ASN A 23 -20.11 -13.09 -0.48
N PRO A 24 -20.21 -14.13 0.37
CA PRO A 24 -21.48 -14.54 0.97
C PRO A 24 -22.18 -13.49 1.85
N SER A 25 -21.53 -12.37 2.15
CA SER A 25 -21.94 -11.35 3.13
C SER A 25 -22.82 -10.21 2.58
N GLY A 26 -23.10 -10.15 1.28
CA GLY A 26 -23.94 -9.10 0.68
C GLY A 26 -23.25 -7.74 0.49
N TYR A 27 -21.93 -7.68 0.65
CA TYR A 27 -21.11 -6.52 0.28
C TYR A 27 -20.77 -6.50 -1.21
N SER A 28 -20.41 -5.32 -1.70
CA SER A 28 -19.87 -5.15 -3.06
C SER A 28 -18.45 -4.62 -2.96
N PHE A 29 -17.52 -5.19 -3.73
CA PHE A 29 -16.10 -4.82 -3.66
C PHE A 29 -15.69 -3.95 -4.86
N VAL A 30 -14.84 -2.97 -4.60
CA VAL A 30 -14.30 -2.05 -5.60
C VAL A 30 -12.78 -2.13 -5.55
N HIS A 31 -12.15 -2.53 -6.65
CA HIS A 31 -10.71 -2.74 -6.70
C HIS A 31 -9.96 -1.44 -7.02
N PHE A 32 -8.96 -1.13 -6.20
CA PHE A 32 -8.01 -0.04 -6.40
C PHE A 32 -6.60 -0.63 -6.50
N ASP A 33 -6.19 -0.91 -7.73
CA ASP A 33 -4.88 -1.48 -8.04
C ASP A 33 -3.85 -0.36 -8.27
N PHE A 34 -3.06 -0.06 -7.25
CA PHE A 34 -2.09 1.05 -7.27
C PHE A 34 -1.06 0.94 -8.39
N SER A 35 -0.80 -0.25 -8.93
CA SER A 35 0.11 -0.45 -10.08
C SER A 35 -0.41 0.24 -11.34
N LYS A 36 -1.72 0.44 -11.43
CA LYS A 36 -2.39 1.17 -12.51
C LYS A 36 -2.43 2.69 -12.31
N SER A 37 -1.86 3.20 -11.21
CA SER A 37 -1.77 4.65 -10.94
C SER A 37 -0.93 5.33 -12.01
N LYS A 38 -1.48 6.37 -12.63
CA LYS A 38 -0.83 7.14 -13.69
C LYS A 38 -0.60 8.58 -13.24
N PRO A 39 0.37 9.31 -13.82
CA PRO A 39 0.56 10.72 -13.51
C PRO A 39 -0.70 11.57 -13.67
N GLU A 40 -1.58 11.23 -14.61
CA GLU A 40 -2.84 11.93 -14.87
C GLU A 40 -4.01 11.44 -13.99
N TYR A 41 -3.84 10.32 -13.30
CA TYR A 41 -4.87 9.72 -12.44
C TYR A 41 -4.19 8.95 -11.31
N LEU A 42 -4.00 9.65 -10.19
CA LEU A 42 -3.37 9.10 -9.01
C LEU A 42 -4.43 8.37 -8.18
N LEU A 43 -4.28 7.06 -8.04
CA LEU A 43 -5.30 6.23 -7.38
C LEU A 43 -5.54 6.58 -5.91
N TYR A 44 -4.53 7.12 -5.23
CA TYR A 44 -4.68 7.61 -3.87
C TYR A 44 -5.65 8.81 -3.80
N GLU A 45 -5.75 9.64 -4.85
CA GLU A 45 -6.69 10.77 -4.92
C GLU A 45 -8.13 10.26 -5.08
N ALA A 46 -8.32 9.23 -5.91
CA ALA A 46 -9.62 8.58 -6.07
C ALA A 46 -10.09 7.93 -4.76
N LEU A 47 -9.18 7.31 -4.01
CA LEU A 47 -9.48 6.77 -2.68
C LEU A 47 -9.69 7.87 -1.62
N ALA A 48 -9.06 9.03 -1.77
CA ALA A 48 -9.21 10.14 -0.84
C ALA A 48 -10.64 10.70 -0.76
N ASP A 49 -11.44 10.53 -1.81
CA ASP A 49 -12.85 10.94 -1.87
C ASP A 49 -13.82 9.75 -1.66
N TYR A 50 -13.29 8.54 -1.54
CA TYR A 50 -14.07 7.34 -1.27
C TYR A 50 -14.67 7.40 0.14
N GLN A 51 -15.98 7.18 0.29
CA GLN A 51 -16.68 7.38 1.57
C GLN A 51 -16.88 6.11 2.40
N TRP A 52 -16.48 4.96 1.86
CA TRP A 52 -16.75 3.66 2.45
C TRP A 52 -15.46 3.01 2.96
N PRO A 53 -15.57 1.94 3.77
CA PRO A 53 -14.39 1.25 4.32
C PRO A 53 -13.39 0.79 3.25
N ILE A 54 -12.11 0.87 3.59
CA ILE A 54 -10.98 0.57 2.73
C ILE A 54 -10.12 -0.52 3.38
N LEU A 55 -10.01 -1.67 2.72
CA LEU A 55 -9.02 -2.68 3.06
C LEU A 55 -7.74 -2.38 2.29
N LEU A 56 -6.66 -2.04 3.00
CA LEU A 56 -5.36 -1.73 2.42
C LEU A 56 -4.42 -2.92 2.56
N PHE A 57 -4.13 -3.59 1.45
CA PHE A 57 -3.26 -4.77 1.44
C PHE A 57 -1.81 -4.36 1.22
N VAL A 58 -0.93 -4.72 2.16
CA VAL A 58 0.47 -4.27 2.20
C VAL A 58 1.42 -5.46 2.17
N SER A 59 2.09 -5.67 1.04
CA SER A 59 3.17 -6.66 0.83
C SER A 59 4.56 -5.98 0.76
N ASP A 60 5.65 -6.77 0.74
CA ASP A 60 7.00 -6.21 0.49
C ASP A 60 7.07 -5.55 -0.90
N ARG A 61 6.36 -6.11 -1.88
CA ARG A 61 6.25 -5.56 -3.24
C ARG A 61 5.51 -4.23 -3.25
N PHE A 62 4.41 -4.14 -2.50
CA PHE A 62 3.70 -2.88 -2.29
C PHE A 62 4.63 -1.80 -1.72
N LEU A 63 5.35 -2.11 -0.63
CA LEU A 63 6.24 -1.15 0.05
C LEU A 63 7.46 -0.71 -0.77
N LYS A 64 7.82 -1.49 -1.81
CA LYS A 64 8.90 -1.20 -2.76
C LYS A 64 8.41 -0.64 -4.08
N SER A 65 7.11 -0.56 -4.30
CA SER A 65 6.53 -0.05 -5.54
C SER A 65 6.39 1.47 -5.51
N ALA A 66 6.95 2.15 -6.49
CA ALA A 66 6.87 3.61 -6.58
C ALA A 66 5.43 4.08 -6.84
N THR A 67 4.65 3.32 -7.61
CA THR A 67 3.25 3.65 -7.90
C THR A 67 2.36 3.46 -6.69
N SER A 68 2.63 2.46 -5.85
CA SER A 68 1.93 2.24 -4.57
C SER A 68 2.31 3.26 -3.51
N MET A 69 3.60 3.57 -3.38
CA MET A 69 4.09 4.43 -2.30
C MET A 69 3.92 5.93 -2.56
N THR A 70 3.72 6.36 -3.81
CA THR A 70 3.47 7.78 -4.14
C THR A 70 2.18 8.25 -3.46
N GLY A 71 2.27 9.29 -2.63
CA GLY A 71 1.13 9.90 -1.93
C GLY A 71 0.53 9.05 -0.81
N MET A 72 1.12 7.88 -0.50
CA MET A 72 0.57 6.91 0.45
C MET A 72 0.45 7.48 1.86
N LEU A 73 1.44 8.25 2.33
CA LEU A 73 1.40 8.86 3.66
C LEU A 73 0.19 9.80 3.81
N GLN A 74 0.00 10.69 2.84
CA GLN A 74 -1.08 11.68 2.86
C GLN A 74 -2.45 11.00 2.78
N PHE A 75 -2.56 9.97 1.94
CA PHE A 75 -3.75 9.15 1.84
C PHE A 75 -4.08 8.45 3.16
N PHE A 76 -3.08 7.80 3.77
CA PHE A 76 -3.24 7.09 5.03
C PHE A 76 -3.71 8.02 6.16
N GLN A 77 -3.08 9.20 6.29
CA GLN A 77 -3.45 10.21 7.28
C GLN A 77 -4.87 10.76 7.08
N LYS A 78 -5.29 10.98 5.82
CA LYS A 78 -6.63 11.53 5.52
C LYS A 78 -7.74 10.50 5.80
N LYS A 79 -7.41 9.21 5.87
CA LYS A 79 -8.34 8.09 5.88
C LYS A 79 -8.11 7.13 7.05
N GLU A 80 -7.45 7.59 8.11
CA GLU A 80 -7.07 6.77 9.26
C GLU A 80 -8.25 5.97 9.84
N ASP A 81 -9.42 6.60 9.99
CA ASP A 81 -10.63 5.95 10.52
C ASP A 81 -11.38 5.08 9.49
N GLN A 82 -10.95 5.03 8.23
CA GLN A 82 -11.61 4.30 7.14
C GLN A 82 -10.73 3.20 6.55
N ILE A 83 -9.46 3.12 6.97
CA ILE A 83 -8.50 2.15 6.45
C ILE A 83 -8.28 1.06 7.47
N TYR A 84 -8.41 -0.18 7.03
CA TYR A 84 -7.93 -1.35 7.75
C TYR A 84 -6.76 -1.98 6.98
N PRO A 85 -5.51 -1.85 7.47
CA PRO A 85 -4.36 -2.43 6.82
C PRO A 85 -4.23 -3.93 7.09
N ILE A 86 -3.91 -4.68 6.04
CA ILE A 86 -3.73 -6.14 6.07
C ILE A 86 -2.36 -6.48 5.48
N LEU A 87 -1.47 -7.03 6.29
CA LEU A 87 -0.12 -7.39 5.84
C LEU A 87 -0.15 -8.72 5.08
N LEU A 88 0.42 -8.72 3.88
CA LEU A 88 0.44 -9.87 2.99
C LEU A 88 1.85 -10.44 2.82
N PRO A 89 1.99 -11.77 2.68
CA PRO A 89 3.22 -12.36 2.20
C PRO A 89 3.39 -11.98 0.73
N SER A 90 4.64 -11.74 0.34
CA SER A 90 4.97 -11.45 -1.06
C SER A 90 4.99 -12.72 -1.91
N GLU A 91 5.10 -13.88 -1.29
CA GLU A 91 5.05 -15.18 -1.94
C GLU A 91 3.97 -16.04 -1.28
N GLU A 92 3.04 -16.57 -2.09
CA GLU A 92 1.92 -17.35 -1.57
C GLU A 92 2.45 -18.58 -0.82
N GLY A 93 2.08 -18.70 0.46
CA GLY A 93 2.51 -19.78 1.34
C GLY A 93 3.82 -19.52 2.10
N ASP A 94 4.54 -18.44 1.80
CA ASP A 94 5.74 -18.05 2.57
C ASP A 94 5.46 -16.86 3.50
N MET A 95 5.02 -17.19 4.71
CA MET A 95 4.73 -16.23 5.77
C MET A 95 5.95 -15.44 6.23
N SER A 96 7.18 -15.90 5.95
CA SER A 96 8.39 -15.16 6.30
C SER A 96 8.59 -13.91 5.46
N THR A 97 7.85 -13.79 4.35
CA THR A 97 7.88 -12.64 3.44
C THR A 97 6.89 -11.53 3.81
N ILE A 98 6.15 -11.69 4.92
CA ILE A 98 5.32 -10.62 5.45
C ILE A 98 6.22 -9.46 5.92
N PRO A 99 5.89 -8.20 5.59
CA PRO A 99 6.62 -7.05 6.11
C PRO A 99 6.68 -7.04 7.63
N ASP A 100 7.89 -7.17 8.19
CA ASP A 100 8.15 -6.92 9.61
C ASP A 100 8.17 -5.41 9.84
N ILE A 101 7.01 -4.85 10.18
CA ILE A 101 6.89 -3.42 10.53
C ILE A 101 6.96 -3.19 12.04
N GLU A 102 6.88 -4.23 12.86
CA GLU A 102 6.94 -4.12 14.33
C GLU A 102 8.33 -3.68 14.78
N ARG A 103 9.35 -4.35 14.24
CA ARG A 103 10.73 -4.10 14.60
C ARG A 103 11.25 -2.87 13.87
N VAL A 104 11.96 -2.02 14.62
CA VAL A 104 12.64 -0.84 14.06
C VAL A 104 13.57 -1.24 12.90
N GLY A 105 14.25 -2.38 13.00
CA GLY A 105 15.09 -2.90 11.92
C GLY A 105 14.33 -3.20 10.62
N GLY A 106 13.11 -3.72 10.74
CA GLY A 106 12.25 -3.99 9.59
C GLY A 106 11.73 -2.72 8.92
N ILE A 107 11.43 -1.67 9.69
CA ILE A 107 11.14 -0.33 9.14
C ILE A 107 12.39 0.26 8.44
N ILE A 108 13.56 0.20 9.08
CA ILE A 108 14.82 0.74 8.54
C ILE A 108 15.16 0.09 7.19
N LYS A 109 14.87 -1.20 6.99
CA LYS A 109 15.04 -1.88 5.70
C LYS A 109 14.37 -1.12 4.55
N TYR A 110 13.12 -0.67 4.73
CA TYR A 110 12.38 0.05 3.68
C TYR A 110 12.86 1.50 3.52
N ILE A 111 13.25 2.16 4.62
CA ILE A 111 13.87 3.49 4.56
C ILE A 111 15.15 3.42 3.73
N ASN A 112 16.03 2.47 4.02
CA ASN A 112 17.29 2.29 3.30
C ASN A 112 17.05 1.97 1.82
N TYR A 113 16.11 1.08 1.52
CA TYR A 113 15.73 0.76 0.13
C TYR A 113 15.41 2.01 -0.68
N TRP A 114 14.53 2.89 -0.17
CA TRP A 114 14.13 4.09 -0.90
C TRP A 114 15.23 5.16 -0.95
N GLN A 115 16.04 5.28 0.09
CA GLN A 115 17.19 6.18 0.10
C GLN A 115 18.25 5.76 -0.92
N GLU A 116 18.60 4.47 -0.98
CA GLU A 116 19.54 3.92 -1.96
C GLU A 116 19.01 4.13 -3.39
N HIS A 117 17.73 3.79 -3.62
CA HIS A 117 17.12 3.97 -4.94
C HIS A 117 17.11 5.44 -5.40
N TYR A 118 16.81 6.37 -4.49
CA TYR A 118 16.91 7.81 -4.78
C TYR A 118 18.34 8.25 -5.13
N LEU A 119 19.34 7.78 -4.37
CA LEU A 119 20.75 8.11 -4.61
C LEU A 119 21.22 7.62 -5.98
N ASP A 120 20.80 6.43 -6.38
CA ASP A 120 21.19 5.85 -7.66
C ASP A 120 20.56 6.58 -8.85
N LEU A 121 19.27 6.92 -8.77
CA LEU A 121 18.64 7.78 -9.79
C LEU A 121 19.33 9.15 -9.88
N ARG A 122 19.75 9.72 -8.75
CA ARG A 122 20.49 10.99 -8.76
C ARG A 122 21.86 10.88 -9.44
N LYS A 123 22.54 9.73 -9.37
CA LYS A 123 23.78 9.49 -10.12
C LYS A 123 23.49 9.40 -11.62
N GLN A 124 22.49 8.61 -12.01
CA GLN A 124 22.06 8.47 -13.41
C GLN A 124 21.71 9.82 -14.05
N LYS A 125 21.05 10.73 -13.30
CA LYS A 125 20.78 12.09 -13.78
C LYS A 125 22.02 12.85 -14.26
N ARG A 126 23.17 12.64 -13.61
CA ARG A 126 24.41 13.35 -13.95
C ARG A 126 25.03 12.82 -15.25
N GLU A 127 24.61 11.64 -15.69
CA GLU A 127 25.14 10.93 -16.86
C GLU A 127 24.21 11.05 -18.08
N LEU A 128 22.96 11.48 -17.90
CA LEU A 128 21.96 11.62 -18.96
C LEU A 128 22.15 12.89 -19.81
N GLN A 129 21.89 12.78 -21.11
CA GLN A 129 21.82 13.91 -22.06
C GLN A 129 20.40 14.52 -22.10
N LEU A 130 20.32 15.81 -22.44
CA LEU A 130 19.19 16.75 -22.30
C LEU A 130 17.80 16.31 -22.83
N ALA A 131 17.66 15.23 -23.60
CA ALA A 131 16.44 14.95 -24.37
C ALA A 131 15.28 14.32 -23.56
N ASP A 132 15.55 13.70 -22.41
CA ASP A 132 14.55 13.02 -21.55
C ASP A 132 14.45 13.62 -20.13
N GLU A 133 14.87 14.88 -19.95
CA GLU A 133 14.98 15.48 -18.61
C GLU A 133 13.65 15.58 -17.86
N ASP A 134 12.54 15.92 -18.52
CA ASP A 134 11.29 16.24 -17.81
C ASP A 134 10.64 15.01 -17.17
N SER A 135 10.51 13.91 -17.92
CA SER A 135 9.94 12.65 -17.41
C SER A 135 10.82 12.06 -16.31
N PHE A 136 12.14 12.12 -16.50
CA PHE A 136 13.13 11.70 -15.52
C PHE A 136 13.06 12.55 -14.25
N ASN A 137 12.96 13.88 -14.38
CA ASN A 137 12.84 14.81 -13.26
C ASN A 137 11.56 14.56 -12.45
N ALA A 138 10.43 14.29 -13.13
CA ALA A 138 9.17 13.94 -12.49
C ALA A 138 9.27 12.60 -11.74
N HIS A 139 9.95 11.60 -12.31
CA HIS A 139 10.21 10.34 -11.63
C HIS A 139 11.12 10.53 -10.41
N LEU A 140 12.26 11.22 -10.57
CA LEU A 140 13.19 11.51 -9.49
C LEU A 140 12.53 12.28 -8.33
N LYS A 141 11.62 13.21 -8.65
CA LYS A 141 10.84 13.95 -7.64
C LYS A 141 9.96 12.99 -6.82
N ARG A 142 9.21 12.10 -7.47
CA ARG A 142 8.37 11.09 -6.77
C ARG A 142 9.20 10.20 -5.87
N ILE A 143 10.33 9.69 -6.35
CA ILE A 143 11.20 8.81 -5.56
C ILE A 143 11.80 9.56 -4.36
N ARG A 144 12.14 10.84 -4.52
CA ARG A 144 12.58 11.70 -3.42
C ARG A 144 11.49 11.84 -2.34
N GLU A 145 10.25 12.13 -2.75
CA GLU A 145 9.11 12.27 -1.84
C GLU A 145 8.90 10.97 -1.06
N ILE A 146 8.82 9.83 -1.75
CA ILE A 146 8.69 8.51 -1.11
C ILE A 146 9.83 8.27 -0.12
N SER A 147 11.09 8.54 -0.51
CA SER A 147 12.25 8.32 0.38
C SER A 147 12.22 9.18 1.66
N THR A 148 11.50 10.31 1.63
CA THR A 148 11.35 11.21 2.77
C THR A 148 10.15 10.79 3.64
N GLU A 149 9.09 10.27 3.03
CA GLU A 149 7.81 9.97 3.69
C GLU A 149 7.71 8.53 4.21
N VAL A 150 8.40 7.56 3.59
CA VAL A 150 8.24 6.12 3.89
C VAL A 150 8.42 5.79 5.37
N GLY A 151 9.37 6.43 6.03
CA GLY A 151 9.61 6.20 7.45
C GLY A 151 8.47 6.65 8.34
N GLU A 152 7.79 7.76 7.99
CA GLU A 152 6.62 8.23 8.72
C GLU A 152 5.39 7.38 8.41
N PHE A 153 5.20 7.00 7.14
CA PHE A 153 4.12 6.10 6.75
C PHE A 153 4.18 4.78 7.51
N LEU A 154 5.36 4.12 7.55
CA LEU A 154 5.50 2.85 8.27
C LEU A 154 5.32 3.00 9.79
N ARG A 155 5.68 4.15 10.36
CA ARG A 155 5.40 4.43 11.78
C ARG A 155 3.91 4.54 12.05
N GLN A 156 3.16 5.20 11.17
CA GLN A 156 1.70 5.35 11.29
C GLN A 156 0.98 4.03 11.03
N LEU A 157 1.41 3.29 10.01
CA LEU A 157 0.92 1.94 9.73
C LEU A 157 1.07 1.04 10.96
N ARG A 158 2.23 1.07 11.62
CA ARG A 158 2.45 0.31 12.86
C ARG A 158 1.62 0.82 14.04
N ALA A 159 1.31 2.11 14.09
CA ALA A 159 0.51 2.69 15.17
C ALA A 159 -1.00 2.47 14.99
N SER A 160 -1.44 2.21 13.75
CA SER A 160 -2.83 1.89 13.43
C SER A 160 -3.22 0.47 13.84
N THR A 161 -4.52 0.19 13.88
CA THR A 161 -5.02 -1.18 14.00
C THR A 161 -4.80 -1.89 12.66
N TYR A 162 -3.93 -2.89 12.64
CA TYR A 162 -3.66 -3.73 11.46
C TYR A 162 -3.64 -5.21 11.87
N CYS A 163 -3.74 -6.10 10.87
CA CYS A 163 -3.51 -7.52 11.07
C CYS A 163 -2.69 -8.12 9.93
N ASN A 164 -2.19 -9.33 10.11
CA ASN A 164 -1.64 -10.11 9.01
C ASN A 164 -2.70 -10.98 8.34
N ILE A 165 -2.40 -11.54 7.17
CA ILE A 165 -3.35 -12.35 6.40
C ILE A 165 -3.92 -13.56 7.15
N ASN A 166 -3.18 -14.15 8.09
CA ASN A 166 -3.68 -15.31 8.85
C ASN A 166 -4.68 -14.87 9.92
N GLU A 167 -4.39 -13.77 10.60
CA GLU A 167 -5.32 -13.14 11.55
C GLU A 167 -6.58 -12.68 10.83
N PHE A 168 -6.44 -12.07 9.65
CA PHE A 168 -7.57 -11.63 8.84
C PHE A 168 -8.53 -12.78 8.47
N LYS A 169 -7.99 -13.97 8.20
CA LYS A 169 -8.75 -15.17 7.84
C LYS A 169 -9.24 -15.97 9.04
N ALA A 170 -8.74 -15.68 10.24
CA ALA A 170 -9.13 -16.41 11.44
C ALA A 170 -10.61 -16.14 11.77
N GLU A 171 -11.23 -17.08 12.48
CA GLU A 171 -12.61 -16.96 12.98
C GLU A 171 -13.60 -16.48 11.88
N ASP A 172 -13.47 -17.02 10.66
CA ASP A 172 -14.32 -16.68 9.52
C ASP A 172 -14.39 -15.17 9.21
N TYR A 173 -13.26 -14.46 9.33
CA TYR A 173 -13.13 -13.03 9.07
C TYR A 173 -13.85 -12.14 10.11
N GLU A 174 -13.90 -12.55 11.38
CA GLU A 174 -14.51 -11.76 12.47
C GLU A 174 -13.97 -10.32 12.55
N ILE A 175 -12.64 -10.14 12.46
CA ILE A 175 -11.98 -8.82 12.46
C ILE A 175 -12.51 -7.91 11.35
N PHE A 176 -12.81 -8.47 10.17
CA PHE A 176 -13.38 -7.70 9.07
C PHE A 176 -14.79 -7.22 9.41
N LEU A 177 -15.62 -8.08 10.02
CA LEU A 177 -16.99 -7.71 10.41
C LEU A 177 -16.98 -6.64 11.51
N GLU A 178 -16.12 -6.77 12.53
CA GLU A 178 -15.94 -5.77 13.58
C GLU A 178 -15.54 -4.41 13.01
N PHE A 179 -14.56 -4.39 12.09
CA PHE A 179 -14.14 -3.16 11.42
C PHE A 179 -15.30 -2.51 10.64
N LEU A 180 -16.13 -3.30 9.97
CA LEU A 180 -17.28 -2.77 9.24
C LEU A 180 -18.33 -2.19 10.17
N ASP A 181 -18.63 -2.85 11.27
CA ASP A 181 -19.59 -2.38 12.27
C ASP A 181 -19.14 -1.05 12.89
N ASP A 182 -17.85 -0.90 13.21
CA ASP A 182 -17.26 0.33 13.74
C ASP A 182 -17.28 1.50 12.73
N THR A 183 -17.39 1.21 11.43
CA THR A 183 -17.38 2.22 10.36
C THR A 183 -18.79 2.57 9.84
N THR A 184 -19.86 1.94 10.35
CA THR A 184 -21.28 2.19 9.99
C THR A 184 -22.05 3.02 11.01
#